data_AF-A0A270B380-F1
#
_entry.id   AF-A0A270B380-F1
#
_cell.length_a   1.000
_cell.length_b   1.000
_cell.length_c   1.000
_cell.angle_alpha   90.00
_cell.angle_beta   90.00
_cell.angle_gamma   90.00
#
_symmetry.space_group_name_H-M   'P 1'
#
loop_
_entity.id
_entity.type
_entity.pdbx_description
1 polymer ?
#
loop_
_entity_poly.entity_id
_entity_poly.type
_entity_poly.pdbx_seq_one_letter_code
_entity_poly.pdbx_strand_id
1 'polypeptide(L)'
;MSPPDDRSLHALWQSGAAEIAPLSLAEIKRRAGRLGDGVARRNRREYIAIGIVAAVFGLYAIFLPGYWLKTGSLLVIAGALFVGWQLARRSSRLDPDAEAADVRTYYRTRLVTEEHMLARVGRWYLAPLIPGLAVFLTGIAFVASLSPLGFAALAAIHALVFLGIWLLNRRAAAMLRDQIARIDDTPSSKGDS
;
A
#
# COMPACT_ATOMS: atom_id res chain seq x y z
N MET A 1 30.04 -10.92 -57.16
CA MET A 1 29.34 -10.67 -55.89
C MET A 1 30.17 -11.33 -54.81
N SER A 2 31.15 -10.60 -54.26
CA SER A 2 32.11 -11.13 -53.29
C SER A 2 31.48 -11.13 -51.89
N PRO A 3 31.79 -12.11 -51.03
CA PRO A 3 31.27 -12.14 -49.67
C PRO A 3 31.76 -10.90 -48.89
N PRO A 4 30.95 -10.36 -47.97
CA PRO A 4 31.32 -9.20 -47.18
C PRO A 4 32.59 -9.50 -46.38
N ASP A 5 33.56 -8.58 -46.43
CA ASP A 5 34.85 -8.66 -45.72
C ASP A 5 34.59 -8.65 -44.20
N ASP A 6 35.14 -9.64 -43.48
CA ASP A 6 35.03 -9.77 -42.02
C ASP A 6 35.48 -8.50 -41.29
N ARG A 7 36.40 -7.71 -41.87
CA ARG A 7 36.80 -6.41 -41.30
C ARG A 7 35.70 -5.37 -41.38
N SER A 8 34.87 -5.40 -42.41
CA SER A 8 33.72 -4.50 -42.56
C SER A 8 32.62 -4.82 -41.54
N LEU A 9 32.41 -6.12 -41.26
CA LEU A 9 31.48 -6.58 -40.23
C LEU A 9 32.00 -6.22 -38.82
N HIS A 10 33.30 -6.36 -38.57
CA HIS A 10 33.92 -5.94 -37.31
C HIS A 10 33.86 -4.42 -37.10
N ALA A 11 34.07 -3.62 -38.15
CA ALA A 11 33.98 -2.17 -38.07
C ALA A 11 32.54 -1.69 -37.80
N LEU A 12 31.55 -2.33 -38.42
CA LEU A 12 30.13 -2.07 -38.16
C LEU A 12 29.73 -2.43 -36.73
N TRP A 13 30.21 -3.57 -36.21
CA TRP A 13 29.94 -3.99 -34.82
C TRP A 13 30.59 -3.07 -33.78
N GLN A 14 31.80 -2.56 -34.06
CA GLN A 14 32.46 -1.58 -33.19
C GLN A 14 31.81 -0.19 -33.26
N SER A 15 31.27 0.20 -34.42
CA SER A 15 30.57 1.48 -34.57
C SER A 15 29.16 1.48 -33.95
N GLY A 16 28.46 0.34 -33.95
CA GLY A 16 27.12 0.18 -33.39
C GLY A 16 27.06 -0.07 -31.88
N ALA A 17 28.18 -0.38 -31.23
CA ALA A 17 28.25 -0.56 -29.78
C ALA A 17 28.26 0.75 -28.98
N ALA A 18 28.35 1.90 -29.65
CA ALA A 18 28.42 3.22 -29.00
C ALA A 18 27.04 3.86 -28.72
N GLU A 19 25.94 3.32 -29.26
CA GLU A 19 24.61 3.96 -29.15
C GLU A 19 23.53 3.12 -28.43
N ILE A 20 23.91 1.98 -27.86
CA ILE A 20 23.12 1.32 -26.81
C ILE A 20 23.96 1.37 -25.55
N ALA A 21 24.02 2.55 -24.92
CA ALA A 21 24.41 2.60 -23.52
C ALA A 21 23.42 1.69 -22.77
N PRO A 22 23.84 0.53 -22.22
CA PRO A 22 22.96 -0.24 -21.37
C PRO A 22 22.50 0.73 -20.28
N LEU A 23 21.18 0.92 -20.14
CA LEU A 23 20.60 1.76 -19.09
C LEU A 23 21.35 1.43 -17.80
N SER A 24 22.16 2.38 -17.31
CA SER A 24 23.20 2.04 -16.35
C SER A 24 22.55 1.33 -15.16
N LEU A 25 23.19 0.29 -14.64
CA LEU A 25 22.67 -0.44 -13.48
C LEU A 25 22.39 0.53 -12.29
N ALA A 26 23.07 1.67 -12.28
CA ALA A 26 22.82 2.82 -11.41
C ALA A 26 21.52 3.59 -11.74
N GLU A 27 21.16 3.81 -13.01
CA GLU A 27 19.87 4.35 -13.45
C GLU A 27 18.70 3.46 -13.02
N ILE A 28 18.86 2.14 -13.18
CA ILE A 28 17.87 1.13 -12.79
C ILE A 28 17.75 1.09 -11.26
N LYS A 29 18.86 1.03 -10.52
CA LYS A 29 18.87 1.16 -9.04
C LYS A 29 18.30 2.48 -8.55
N ARG A 30 18.51 3.60 -9.25
CA ARG A 30 17.98 4.92 -8.91
C ARG A 30 16.48 5.02 -9.22
N ARG A 31 15.97 4.35 -10.27
CA ARG A 31 14.53 4.24 -10.55
C ARG A 31 13.84 3.28 -9.57
N ALA A 32 14.44 2.13 -9.28
CA ALA A 32 13.99 1.18 -8.25
C ALA A 32 13.98 1.83 -6.85
N GLY A 33 15.02 2.60 -6.51
CA GLY A 33 15.11 3.38 -5.26
C GLY A 33 13.99 4.42 -5.14
N ARG A 34 13.71 5.20 -6.19
CA ARG A 34 12.62 6.19 -6.19
C ARG A 34 11.23 5.57 -6.09
N LEU A 35 11.02 4.35 -6.59
CA LEU A 35 9.78 3.57 -6.41
C LEU A 35 9.71 2.93 -5.02
N GLY A 36 10.86 2.57 -4.44
CA GLY A 36 11.00 2.11 -3.07
C GLY A 36 10.68 3.21 -2.05
N ASP A 37 11.12 4.44 -2.31
CA ASP A 37 10.95 5.58 -1.40
C ASP A 37 9.48 5.97 -1.20
N GLY A 38 8.67 5.91 -2.26
CA GLY A 38 7.22 6.18 -2.19
C GLY A 38 6.48 5.14 -1.35
N VAL A 39 6.76 3.86 -1.59
CA VAL A 39 6.18 2.73 -0.84
C VAL A 39 6.68 2.72 0.62
N ALA A 40 7.97 2.96 0.84
CA ALA A 40 8.55 3.05 2.18
C ALA A 40 8.00 4.24 2.99
N ARG A 41 7.76 5.39 2.34
CA ARG A 41 7.14 6.56 2.99
C ARG A 41 5.70 6.32 3.38
N ARG A 42 4.94 5.58 2.55
CA ARG A 42 3.58 5.16 2.85
C ARG A 42 3.54 4.16 3.99
N ASN A 43 4.35 3.09 3.91
CA ASN A 43 4.46 2.09 4.97
C ASN A 43 4.86 2.75 6.30
N ARG A 44 5.82 3.69 6.30
CA ARG A 44 6.22 4.44 7.50
C ARG A 44 5.06 5.23 8.12
N ARG A 45 4.25 5.92 7.31
CA ARG A 45 3.07 6.65 7.81
C ARG A 45 2.04 5.71 8.42
N GLU A 46 1.79 4.56 7.78
CA GLU A 46 0.85 3.55 8.28
C GLU A 46 1.33 2.94 9.61
N TYR A 47 2.62 2.61 9.74
CA TYR A 47 3.19 2.14 11.02
C TYR A 47 3.18 3.20 12.12
N ILE A 48 3.43 4.47 11.78
CA ILE A 48 3.30 5.58 12.74
C ILE A 48 1.84 5.68 13.21
N ALA A 49 0.86 5.60 12.30
CA ALA A 49 -0.54 5.64 12.66
C ALA A 49 -0.94 4.47 13.59
N ILE A 50 -0.48 3.25 13.29
CA ILE A 50 -0.67 2.08 14.16
C ILE A 50 -0.05 2.31 15.54
N GLY A 51 1.18 2.82 15.60
CA GLY A 51 1.87 3.12 16.85
C GLY A 51 1.14 4.17 17.70
N ILE A 52 0.65 5.25 17.07
CA ILE A 52 -0.14 6.28 17.75
C ILE A 52 -1.45 5.71 18.29
N VAL A 53 -2.19 4.94 17.48
CA VAL A 53 -3.44 4.30 17.92
C VAL A 53 -3.17 3.38 19.10
N ALA A 54 -2.14 2.53 19.02
CA ALA A 54 -1.79 1.62 20.10
C ALA A 54 -1.39 2.37 21.38
N ALA A 55 -0.63 3.47 21.26
CA ALA A 55 -0.22 4.28 22.40
C ALA A 55 -1.41 4.98 23.08
N VAL A 56 -2.27 5.65 22.30
CA VAL A 56 -3.45 6.36 22.83
C VAL A 56 -4.42 5.39 23.52
N PHE A 57 -4.75 4.28 22.87
CA PHE A 57 -5.60 3.28 23.50
C PHE A 57 -4.91 2.55 24.65
N GLY A 58 -3.57 2.46 24.65
CA GLY A 58 -2.79 1.96 25.78
C GLY A 58 -2.95 2.85 27.01
N LEU A 59 -2.85 4.17 26.82
CA LEU A 59 -3.14 5.15 27.88
C LEU A 59 -4.58 5.02 28.38
N TYR A 60 -5.56 4.87 27.48
CA TYR A 60 -6.96 4.65 27.89
C TYR A 60 -7.14 3.35 28.70
N ALA A 61 -6.50 2.26 28.29
CA ALA A 61 -6.55 0.99 29.01
C ALA A 61 -5.94 1.10 30.42
N ILE A 62 -4.92 1.94 30.61
CA ILE A 62 -4.27 2.15 31.91
C ILE A 62 -5.12 3.09 32.78
N PHE A 63 -5.42 4.28 32.29
CA PHE A 63 -5.91 5.39 33.09
C PHE A 63 -7.44 5.50 33.18
N LEU A 64 -8.19 5.04 32.18
CA LEU A 64 -9.66 5.14 32.24
C LEU A 64 -10.24 4.03 33.15
N PRO A 65 -11.13 4.38 34.09
CA PRO A 65 -11.84 3.40 34.90
C PRO A 65 -12.98 2.76 34.10
N GLY A 66 -13.27 1.49 34.38
CA GLY A 66 -14.41 0.78 33.79
C GLY A 66 -14.02 -0.34 32.84
N TYR A 67 -14.66 -1.50 33.03
CA TYR A 67 -14.38 -2.72 32.30
C TYR A 67 -14.54 -2.56 30.78
N TRP A 68 -15.60 -1.88 30.33
CA TRP A 68 -15.90 -1.64 28.91
C TRP A 68 -14.84 -0.78 28.22
N LEU A 69 -14.35 0.29 28.87
CA LEU A 69 -13.33 1.16 28.30
C LEU A 69 -11.98 0.43 28.15
N LYS A 70 -11.59 -0.35 29.16
CA LYS A 70 -10.35 -1.14 29.13
C LYS A 70 -10.40 -2.23 28.07
N THR A 71 -11.48 -3.03 28.06
CA THR A 71 -11.65 -4.12 27.08
C THR A 71 -11.74 -3.60 25.65
N GLY A 72 -12.51 -2.54 25.41
CA GLY A 72 -12.58 -1.88 24.11
C GLY A 72 -11.22 -1.38 23.65
N SER A 73 -10.45 -0.77 24.55
CA SER A 73 -9.10 -0.29 24.25
C SER A 73 -8.14 -1.41 23.87
N LEU A 74 -8.13 -2.52 24.61
CA LEU A 74 -7.29 -3.68 24.31
C LEU A 74 -7.67 -4.33 22.98
N LEU A 75 -8.97 -4.39 22.66
CA LEU A 75 -9.45 -4.89 21.37
C LEU A 75 -9.03 -3.98 20.21
N VAL A 76 -9.07 -2.65 20.38
CA VAL A 76 -8.56 -1.71 19.36
C VAL A 76 -7.06 -1.89 19.16
N ILE A 77 -6.28 -2.04 20.23
CA ILE A 77 -4.84 -2.33 20.15
C ILE A 77 -4.60 -3.64 19.38
N ALA A 78 -5.32 -4.70 19.73
CA ALA A 78 -5.21 -6.00 19.05
C ALA A 78 -5.54 -5.88 17.55
N GLY A 79 -6.60 -5.15 17.20
CA GLY A 79 -6.96 -4.84 15.82
C GLY A 79 -5.86 -4.06 15.09
N ALA A 80 -5.29 -3.03 15.72
CA ALA A 80 -4.21 -2.24 15.14
C ALA A 80 -2.93 -3.06 14.91
N LEU A 81 -2.56 -3.93 15.86
CA LEU A 81 -1.43 -4.85 15.73
C LEU A 81 -1.68 -5.90 14.64
N PHE A 82 -2.90 -6.44 14.55
CA PHE A 82 -3.28 -7.35 13.47
C PHE A 82 -3.13 -6.67 12.10
N VAL A 83 -3.58 -5.42 11.96
CA VAL A 83 -3.40 -4.63 10.73
C VAL A 83 -1.92 -4.43 10.41
N GLY A 84 -1.10 -4.08 11.41
CA GLY A 84 0.36 -3.93 11.25
C GLY A 84 1.06 -5.22 10.83
N TRP A 85 0.72 -6.34 11.47
CA TRP A 85 1.24 -7.66 11.11
C TRP A 85 0.82 -8.05 9.69
N GLN A 86 -0.43 -7.80 9.33
CA GLN A 86 -0.95 -8.09 8.00
C GLN A 86 -0.27 -7.23 6.92
N LEU A 87 0.07 -5.98 7.24
CA LEU A 87 0.84 -5.09 6.37
C LEU A 87 2.28 -5.61 6.20
N ALA A 88 2.96 -5.94 7.30
CA ALA A 88 4.30 -6.51 7.29
C ALA A 88 4.38 -7.79 6.45
N ARG A 89 3.46 -8.73 6.68
CA ARG A 89 3.39 -10.00 5.95
C ARG A 89 3.17 -9.82 4.45
N ARG A 90 2.49 -8.75 4.04
CA ARG A 90 2.21 -8.47 2.63
C ARG A 90 3.33 -7.68 1.96
N SER A 91 4.02 -6.79 2.67
CA SER A 91 5.23 -6.14 2.16
C SER A 91 6.38 -7.12 1.97
N SER A 92 6.49 -8.15 2.81
CA SER A 92 7.56 -9.16 2.71
C SER A 92 7.37 -10.19 1.58
N ARG A 93 6.21 -10.21 0.91
CA ARG A 93 5.93 -11.11 -0.24
C ARG A 93 6.32 -10.50 -1.60
N LEU A 94 6.93 -9.32 -1.60
CA LEU A 94 7.48 -8.74 -2.81
C LEU A 94 8.71 -9.56 -3.21
N ASP A 95 8.56 -10.34 -4.29
CA ASP A 95 9.58 -11.26 -4.80
C ASP A 95 10.74 -10.48 -5.45
N PRO A 96 11.98 -10.58 -4.94
CA PRO A 96 13.15 -9.93 -5.52
C PRO A 96 13.46 -10.44 -6.94
N ASP A 97 13.10 -11.68 -7.26
CA ASP A 97 13.43 -12.31 -8.55
C ASP A 97 12.54 -11.78 -9.69
N ALA A 98 11.40 -11.16 -9.36
CA ALA A 98 10.56 -10.47 -10.33
C ALA A 98 11.20 -9.18 -10.87
N GLU A 99 12.16 -8.56 -10.16
CA GLU A 99 12.87 -7.36 -10.61
C GLU A 99 13.78 -7.63 -11.83
N ALA A 100 14.13 -8.89 -12.11
CA ALA A 100 15.01 -9.27 -13.22
C ALA A 100 14.26 -9.53 -14.54
N ALA A 101 12.94 -9.68 -14.52
CA ALA A 101 12.11 -9.87 -15.71
C ALA A 101 11.55 -8.53 -16.21
N ASP A 102 11.48 -8.36 -17.54
CA ASP A 102 10.87 -7.26 -18.30
C ASP A 102 10.18 -6.17 -17.44
N VAL A 103 10.79 -4.98 -17.42
CA VAL A 103 10.40 -3.84 -16.59
C VAL A 103 8.90 -3.51 -16.73
N ARG A 104 8.31 -3.73 -17.91
CA ARG A 104 6.87 -3.50 -18.15
C ARG A 104 6.01 -4.53 -17.42
N THR A 105 6.34 -5.82 -17.53
CA THR A 105 5.64 -6.92 -16.85
C THR A 105 5.77 -6.81 -15.32
N TYR A 106 6.93 -6.41 -14.82
CA TYR A 106 7.14 -6.12 -13.39
C TYR A 106 6.26 -4.96 -12.90
N TYR A 107 6.28 -3.82 -13.60
CA TYR A 107 5.46 -2.65 -13.24
C TYR A 107 3.96 -2.98 -13.26
N ARG A 108 3.50 -3.71 -14.28
CA ARG A 108 2.09 -4.14 -14.40
C ARG A 108 1.69 -5.05 -13.25
N THR A 109 2.50 -6.04 -12.93
CA THR A 109 2.25 -6.99 -11.82
C THR A 109 2.20 -6.27 -10.47
N ARG A 110 3.08 -5.28 -10.27
CA ARG A 110 3.09 -4.42 -9.06
C ARG A 110 1.81 -3.59 -8.94
N LEU A 111 1.36 -2.96 -10.04
CA LEU A 111 0.15 -2.14 -10.05
C LEU A 111 -1.12 -2.98 -9.82
N VAL A 112 -1.23 -4.16 -10.42
CA VAL A 112 -2.36 -5.09 -10.19
C VAL A 112 -2.40 -5.55 -8.73
N THR A 113 -1.23 -5.85 -8.16
CA THR A 113 -1.13 -6.26 -6.76
C THR A 113 -1.53 -5.12 -5.81
N GLU A 114 -1.07 -3.89 -6.06
CA GLU A 114 -1.44 -2.71 -5.27
C GLU A 114 -2.93 -2.33 -5.40
N GLU A 115 -3.51 -2.45 -6.60
CA GLU A 115 -4.93 -2.23 -6.87
C GLU A 115 -5.80 -3.19 -6.05
N HIS A 116 -5.51 -4.48 -6.14
CA HIS A 116 -6.28 -5.50 -5.43
C HIS A 116 -6.13 -5.37 -3.92
N MET A 117 -4.96 -4.94 -3.45
CA MET A 117 -4.74 -4.60 -2.05
C MET A 117 -5.60 -3.41 -1.62
N LEU A 118 -5.58 -2.29 -2.35
CA LEU A 118 -6.36 -1.09 -2.03
C LEU A 118 -7.88 -1.34 -2.12
N ALA A 119 -8.32 -2.13 -3.08
CA ALA A 119 -9.73 -2.52 -3.23
C ALA A 119 -10.24 -3.34 -2.03
N ARG A 120 -9.35 -4.13 -1.40
CA ARG A 120 -9.68 -4.95 -0.22
C ARG A 120 -9.26 -4.33 1.10
N VAL A 121 -8.46 -3.25 1.11
CA VAL A 121 -7.95 -2.55 2.30
C VAL A 121 -9.06 -2.28 3.29
N GLY A 122 -10.20 -1.73 2.87
CA GLY A 122 -11.29 -1.45 3.80
C GLY A 122 -11.73 -2.65 4.65
N ARG A 123 -11.79 -3.85 4.08
CA ARG A 123 -12.27 -5.05 4.78
C ARG A 123 -11.26 -5.68 5.74
N TRP A 124 -9.97 -5.62 5.44
CA TRP A 124 -8.94 -6.18 6.34
C TRP A 124 -8.26 -5.13 7.23
N TYR A 125 -8.39 -3.84 6.90
CA TYR A 125 -7.80 -2.72 7.63
C TYR A 125 -8.77 -2.12 8.66
N LEU A 126 -10.03 -1.89 8.30
CA LEU A 126 -11.00 -1.26 9.20
C LEU A 126 -11.76 -2.27 10.05
N ALA A 127 -12.12 -3.43 9.49
CA ALA A 127 -12.94 -4.41 10.20
C ALA A 127 -12.35 -4.89 11.54
N PRO A 128 -11.04 -5.13 11.67
CA PRO A 128 -10.45 -5.54 12.96
C PRO A 128 -10.59 -4.50 14.07
N LEU A 129 -10.77 -3.22 13.74
CA LEU A 129 -10.91 -2.13 14.72
C LEU A 129 -12.35 -1.95 15.21
N ILE A 130 -13.34 -2.36 14.41
CA ILE A 130 -14.76 -2.13 14.68
C ILE A 130 -15.22 -2.74 16.02
N PRO A 131 -14.92 -4.02 16.35
CA PRO A 131 -15.39 -4.60 17.61
C PRO A 131 -14.87 -3.86 18.82
N GLY A 132 -13.56 -3.55 18.85
CA GLY A 132 -12.95 -2.81 19.96
C GLY A 132 -13.51 -1.40 20.08
N LEU A 133 -13.71 -0.72 18.96
CA LEU A 133 -14.28 0.62 18.95
C LEU A 133 -15.74 0.62 19.46
N ALA A 134 -16.56 -0.34 19.04
CA ALA A 134 -17.94 -0.46 19.50
C ALA A 134 -18.02 -0.66 21.03
N VAL A 135 -17.19 -1.56 21.56
CA VAL A 135 -17.07 -1.81 23.01
C VAL A 135 -16.60 -0.57 23.75
N PHE A 136 -15.61 0.15 23.21
CA PHE A 136 -15.10 1.38 23.80
C PHE A 136 -16.15 2.50 23.82
N LEU A 137 -16.85 2.73 22.70
CA LEU A 137 -17.90 3.74 22.60
C LEU A 137 -19.08 3.44 23.53
N THR A 138 -19.39 2.15 23.74
CA THR A 138 -20.39 1.72 24.73
C THR A 138 -19.93 2.09 26.15
N GLY A 139 -18.66 1.89 26.47
CA GLY A 139 -18.08 2.35 27.74
C GLY A 139 -18.20 3.86 27.95
N ILE A 140 -17.94 4.66 26.91
CA ILE A 140 -18.13 6.11 26.95
C ILE A 140 -19.61 6.46 27.18
N ALA A 141 -20.53 5.79 26.51
CA ALA A 141 -21.96 6.01 26.66
C ALA A 141 -22.42 5.80 28.10
N PHE A 142 -21.91 4.75 28.78
CA PHE A 142 -22.23 4.48 30.18
C PHE A 142 -21.62 5.52 31.13
N VAL A 143 -20.33 5.84 30.97
CA VAL A 143 -19.65 6.80 31.87
C VAL A 143 -20.22 8.20 31.73
N ALA A 144 -20.50 8.63 30.50
CA ALA A 144 -21.04 9.96 30.23
C ALA A 144 -22.59 10.01 30.26
N SER A 145 -23.25 8.88 30.57
CA SER A 145 -24.73 8.77 30.57
C SER A 145 -25.37 9.35 29.30
N LEU A 146 -24.81 9.00 28.13
CA LEU A 146 -25.25 9.57 26.86
C LEU A 146 -26.68 9.13 26.55
N SER A 147 -27.49 10.06 26.05
CA SER A 147 -28.78 9.72 25.45
C SER A 147 -28.58 8.86 24.20
N PRO A 148 -29.60 8.10 23.75
CA PRO A 148 -29.51 7.33 22.51
C PRO A 148 -29.11 8.18 21.29
N LEU A 149 -29.59 9.43 21.23
CA LEU A 149 -29.23 10.37 20.18
C LEU A 149 -27.75 10.82 20.31
N GLY A 150 -27.28 11.07 21.53
CA GLY A 150 -25.88 11.41 21.78
C GLY A 150 -24.92 10.27 21.41
N PHE A 151 -25.28 9.04 21.75
CA PHE A 151 -24.55 7.85 21.33
C PHE A 151 -24.56 7.69 19.80
N ALA A 152 -25.72 7.84 19.16
CA ALA A 152 -25.83 7.76 17.70
C ALA A 152 -24.97 8.83 16.99
N ALA A 153 -24.95 10.06 17.51
CA ALA A 153 -24.09 11.13 16.98
C ALA A 153 -22.60 10.78 17.12
N LEU A 154 -22.18 10.29 18.29
CA LEU A 154 -20.80 9.86 18.53
C LEU A 154 -20.39 8.70 17.62
N ALA A 155 -21.26 7.69 17.47
CA ALA A 155 -21.03 6.57 16.57
C ALA A 155 -20.98 7.03 15.10
N ALA A 156 -21.85 7.96 14.70
CA ALA A 156 -21.89 8.53 13.36
C ALA A 156 -20.58 9.24 13.00
N ILE A 157 -19.96 10.00 13.92
CA ILE A 157 -18.66 10.63 13.69
C ILE A 157 -17.60 9.59 13.30
N HIS A 158 -17.52 8.49 14.05
CA HIS A 158 -16.56 7.41 13.77
C HIS A 158 -16.88 6.67 12.46
N ALA A 159 -18.17 6.43 12.21
CA ALA A 159 -18.62 5.82 10.97
C ALA A 159 -18.25 6.69 9.75
N LEU A 160 -18.37 8.01 9.85
CA LEU A 160 -17.97 8.96 8.81
C LEU A 160 -16.45 8.95 8.58
N VAL A 161 -15.64 8.86 9.64
CA VAL A 161 -14.17 8.70 9.51
C VAL A 161 -13.83 7.40 8.77
N PHE A 162 -14.42 6.27 9.16
CA PHE A 162 -14.23 4.99 8.48
C PHE A 162 -14.71 5.01 7.03
N LEU A 163 -15.86 5.64 6.76
CA LEU A 163 -16.38 5.83 5.41
C LEU A 163 -15.41 6.68 4.56
N GLY A 164 -14.88 7.77 5.12
CA GLY A 164 -13.90 8.62 4.47
C GLY A 164 -12.63 7.85 4.10
N ILE A 165 -12.06 7.10 5.05
CA ILE A 165 -10.88 6.24 4.81
C ILE A 165 -11.19 5.21 3.72
N TRP A 166 -12.36 4.56 3.78
CA TRP A 166 -12.77 3.59 2.78
C TRP A 166 -12.90 4.21 1.38
N LEU A 167 -13.54 5.37 1.26
CA LEU A 167 -13.70 6.08 -0.01
C LEU A 167 -12.35 6.51 -0.59
N LEU A 168 -11.46 7.06 0.23
CA LEU A 168 -10.10 7.45 -0.19
C LEU A 168 -9.31 6.25 -0.73
N ASN A 169 -9.39 5.10 -0.06
CA ASN A 169 -8.75 3.87 -0.53
C ASN A 169 -9.35 3.36 -1.84
N ARG A 170 -10.68 3.43 -2.02
CA ARG A 170 -11.32 3.05 -3.30
C ARG A 170 -10.97 4.00 -4.43
N ARG A 171 -10.85 5.31 -4.16
CA ARG A 171 -10.40 6.30 -5.15
C ARG A 171 -8.96 6.03 -5.57
N ALA A 172 -8.08 5.78 -4.61
CA ALA A 172 -6.69 5.42 -4.90
C ALA A 172 -6.62 4.12 -5.74
N ALA A 173 -7.43 3.10 -5.44
CA ALA A 173 -7.53 1.90 -6.25
C ALA A 173 -8.01 2.20 -7.69
N ALA A 174 -9.00 3.07 -7.85
CA ALA A 174 -9.49 3.47 -9.17
C ALA A 174 -8.41 4.19 -10.01
N MET A 175 -7.66 5.12 -9.39
CA MET A 175 -6.55 5.79 -10.07
C MET A 175 -5.47 4.82 -10.53
N LEU A 176 -5.16 3.77 -9.74
CA LEU A 176 -4.22 2.73 -10.16
C LEU A 176 -4.76 1.90 -11.32
N ARG A 177 -6.06 1.58 -11.36
CA ARG A 177 -6.69 0.91 -12.52
C ARG A 177 -6.54 1.72 -13.79
N ASP A 178 -6.78 3.02 -13.73
CA ASP A 178 -6.63 3.90 -14.89
C ASP A 178 -5.18 3.95 -15.39
N GLN A 179 -4.20 3.86 -14.49
CA GLN A 179 -2.78 3.77 -14.86
C GLN A 179 -2.43 2.44 -15.53
N ILE A 180 -2.98 1.31 -15.04
CA ILE A 180 -2.81 -0.01 -15.67
C ILE A 180 -3.38 -0.01 -17.09
N ALA A 181 -4.59 0.53 -17.28
CA ALA A 181 -5.23 0.60 -18.59
C ALA A 181 -4.38 1.36 -19.62
N ARG A 182 -3.77 2.49 -19.22
CA ARG A 182 -2.87 3.27 -20.10
C ARG A 182 -1.61 2.51 -20.50
N ILE A 183 -1.05 1.69 -19.60
CA ILE A 183 0.11 0.84 -19.90
C ILE A 183 -0.28 -0.28 -20.87
N ASP A 184 -1.47 -0.85 -20.71
CA ASP A 184 -1.98 -1.92 -21.59
C ASP A 184 -2.33 -1.38 -22.99
N ASP A 185 -2.80 -0.14 -23.11
CA ASP A 185 -3.15 0.52 -24.37
C ASP A 185 -1.95 1.04 -25.18
N THR A 186 -0.74 1.11 -24.60
CA THR A 186 0.45 1.52 -25.36
C THR A 186 0.94 0.33 -26.20
N PRO A 187 0.84 0.37 -27.54
CA PRO A 187 1.32 -0.72 -28.39
C PRO A 187 2.83 -0.87 -28.15
N SER A 188 3.32 -2.10 -28.01
CA SER A 188 4.76 -2.35 -28.11
C SER A 188 5.24 -1.71 -29.40
N SER A 189 6.10 -0.68 -29.32
CA SER A 189 6.75 -0.18 -30.52
C SER A 189 7.41 -1.39 -31.18
N LYS A 190 7.01 -1.63 -32.43
CA LYS A 190 7.62 -2.52 -33.44
C LYS A 190 9.03 -2.96 -32.99
N GLY A 191 9.30 -4.25 -32.82
CA GLY A 191 9.21 -5.19 -33.92
C GLY A 191 10.21 -4.80 -34.99
N ASP A 192 11.50 -4.74 -34.64
CA ASP A 192 12.58 -4.69 -35.63
C ASP A 192 12.95 -6.14 -35.93
N SER A 193 12.26 -6.69 -36.95
CA SER A 193 12.58 -7.95 -37.63
C SER A 193 13.61 -7.71 -38.73
#